data_AF-A0A968X629-F1
#
_entry.id   AF-A0A968X629-F1
#
_cell.length_a   1.000
_cell.length_b   1.000
_cell.length_c   1.000
_cell.angle_alpha   90.00
_cell.angle_beta   90.00
_cell.angle_gamma   90.00
#
_symmetry.space_group_name_H-M   'P 1'
#
loop_
_entity.id
_entity.type
_entity.pdbx_description
1 polymer ?
#
loop_
_entity_poly.entity_id
_entity_poly.type
_entity_poly.pdbx_seq_one_letter_code
_entity_poly.pdbx_strand_id
1 'polypeptide(L)'
;METGYPPQLNSNHQGKRPVWLPTHPAQGSDDNELLNFADVMAALRRRAWILVGTTLIGAAAAGLYAKTHPVYRSAFQMLIKPTTVETKLVTSLPQSLDGNKGGGESTTKGLDDTKLKLLFTEKAMQPAVDKLRVKYPGLEYWQLHKGLEIKPVPNTDILAVAFTDKDPQKVKDVLLALGEGYRDYSLADRRSEVQQGVKFIDAQLPELHAKVSQLQNRMQAFRQQNQFFDPESQSKEIGDQVSTFRKQLLDNQVLLDQAKARYGELQAQNFSGLGEGKTALALTESPRYQKLLEQINLIDNQLAEKRSIYQDDHEEVKILVDQRAKVVPLLEAEANRVQGEAVSKVRDLEARNASLQQKDDALSVRTRNLSQQARQYTDIQRELQIATENLNQFLAKQSTLKIDAGQQLPPWQVISPAAAPQPGSLPMNLILGGLGGADPGGLAGPADRSHEQCLLQHRGTQESLPSAHAGQHSPQQGNWHGPARESCPGRLLRRQSAPLWKPALPGVPAIAPDQPASAECRPARTIDRH
;
A
#
# COMPACT_ATOMS: atom_id res chain seq x y z
N MET A 1 -19.89 26.59 -61.11
CA MET A 1 -18.95 25.66 -61.77
C MET A 1 -19.03 24.32 -61.04
N GLU A 2 -20.16 23.60 -61.05
CA GLU A 2 -20.93 23.04 -62.20
C GLU A 2 -20.26 21.79 -62.76
N THR A 3 -20.85 20.60 -62.50
CA THR A 3 -21.71 19.80 -63.41
C THR A 3 -20.93 18.98 -64.45
N GLY A 4 -21.32 17.77 -64.83
CA GLY A 4 -22.45 16.94 -64.38
C GLY A 4 -22.71 15.77 -65.35
N TYR A 5 -23.50 14.78 -64.95
CA TYR A 5 -24.21 13.90 -65.90
C TYR A 5 -25.18 14.75 -66.75
N PRO A 6 -25.50 14.41 -68.03
CA PRO A 6 -26.17 13.15 -68.42
C PRO A 6 -25.81 12.70 -69.88
N PRO A 7 -26.72 12.14 -70.73
CA PRO A 7 -27.52 10.91 -70.60
C PRO A 7 -27.30 9.86 -71.72
N GLN A 8 -27.97 8.72 -71.53
CA GLN A 8 -28.51 7.76 -72.52
C GLN A 8 -28.84 8.31 -73.93
N LEU A 9 -28.69 7.46 -74.96
CA LEU A 9 -29.76 7.22 -75.97
C LEU A 9 -29.60 5.90 -76.73
N ASN A 10 -30.66 5.48 -77.43
CA ASN A 10 -30.88 4.14 -78.00
C ASN A 10 -31.17 4.21 -79.50
N SER A 11 -30.63 3.27 -80.29
CA SER A 11 -31.23 2.90 -81.59
C SER A 11 -30.93 1.45 -82.02
N ASN A 12 -32.01 0.68 -82.20
CA ASN A 12 -32.08 -0.62 -82.90
C ASN A 12 -31.29 -0.70 -84.22
N HIS A 13 -30.90 -1.93 -84.60
CA HIS A 13 -31.24 -2.46 -85.93
C HIS A 13 -31.64 -3.94 -85.84
N GLN A 14 -32.48 -4.41 -86.78
CA GLN A 14 -33.25 -5.67 -86.66
C GLN A 14 -32.97 -6.68 -87.79
N GLY A 15 -33.19 -7.97 -87.50
CA GLY A 15 -33.43 -9.02 -88.51
C GLY A 15 -32.67 -10.32 -88.23
N LYS A 16 -33.25 -11.53 -88.33
CA LYS A 16 -34.65 -11.94 -88.59
C LYS A 16 -34.99 -13.22 -87.77
N ARG A 17 -36.28 -13.50 -87.56
CA ARG A 17 -36.84 -14.74 -86.94
C ARG A 17 -37.52 -15.60 -88.05
N PRO A 18 -38.43 -16.59 -87.79
CA PRO A 18 -38.73 -17.42 -86.60
C PRO A 18 -38.90 -18.94 -86.90
N VAL A 19 -39.16 -19.78 -85.87
CA VAL A 19 -40.05 -20.96 -85.96
C VAL A 19 -40.93 -21.06 -84.69
N TRP A 20 -42.16 -21.57 -84.85
CA TRP A 20 -43.26 -21.79 -83.87
C TRP A 20 -43.15 -23.17 -83.16
N LEU A 21 -43.93 -23.66 -82.17
CA LEU A 21 -45.00 -23.30 -81.18
C LEU A 21 -45.11 -24.55 -80.21
N PRO A 22 -46.05 -24.72 -79.24
CA PRO A 22 -47.04 -23.82 -78.63
C PRO A 22 -47.00 -23.73 -77.08
N THR A 23 -47.92 -22.94 -76.51
CA THR A 23 -48.26 -22.86 -75.08
C THR A 23 -49.63 -23.47 -74.77
N HIS A 24 -49.85 -23.99 -73.56
CA HIS A 24 -51.20 -24.19 -72.98
C HIS A 24 -51.31 -23.53 -71.59
N PRO A 25 -52.52 -23.20 -71.09
CA PRO A 25 -52.68 -22.12 -70.12
C PRO A 25 -53.41 -22.47 -68.80
N ALA A 26 -53.39 -21.47 -67.91
CA ALA A 26 -54.46 -21.07 -66.99
C ALA A 26 -54.67 -21.79 -65.63
N GLN A 27 -55.18 -20.95 -64.71
CA GLN A 27 -55.75 -21.24 -63.38
C GLN A 27 -54.83 -21.86 -62.31
N GLY A 28 -55.14 -21.54 -61.05
CA GLY A 28 -54.54 -22.10 -59.85
C GLY A 28 -55.44 -21.84 -58.64
N SER A 29 -54.99 -22.30 -57.47
CA SER A 29 -55.61 -22.07 -56.17
C SER A 29 -54.53 -22.15 -55.09
N ASP A 30 -54.63 -21.30 -54.06
CA ASP A 30 -53.83 -21.46 -52.84
C ASP A 30 -54.35 -22.68 -52.06
N ASP A 31 -53.48 -23.65 -51.80
CA ASP A 31 -53.70 -24.66 -50.75
C ASP A 31 -52.39 -24.95 -50.03
N ASN A 32 -52.45 -24.99 -48.70
CA ASN A 32 -51.25 -25.01 -47.85
C ASN A 32 -50.76 -26.44 -47.62
N GLU A 33 -50.04 -27.01 -48.59
CA GLU A 33 -49.45 -28.35 -48.47
C GLU A 33 -48.23 -28.37 -47.53
N LEU A 34 -48.50 -28.23 -46.23
CA LEU A 34 -47.60 -28.64 -45.16
C LEU A 34 -47.18 -30.09 -45.41
N LEU A 35 -45.89 -30.32 -45.64
CA LEU A 35 -45.31 -31.64 -45.94
C LEU A 35 -45.84 -32.70 -44.99
N ASN A 36 -46.75 -33.53 -45.50
CA ASN A 36 -47.52 -34.43 -44.66
C ASN A 36 -46.60 -35.57 -44.19
N PHE A 37 -46.12 -35.50 -42.94
CA PHE A 37 -45.16 -36.45 -42.38
C PHE A 37 -45.64 -37.91 -42.50
N ALA A 38 -46.96 -38.15 -42.49
CA ALA A 38 -47.54 -39.46 -42.75
C ALA A 38 -47.25 -39.99 -44.16
N ASP A 39 -47.39 -39.15 -45.20
CA ASP A 39 -47.14 -39.54 -46.59
C ASP A 39 -45.64 -39.64 -46.90
N VAL A 40 -44.83 -38.73 -46.34
CA VAL A 40 -43.36 -38.82 -46.39
C VAL A 40 -42.89 -40.12 -45.74
N MET A 41 -43.42 -40.47 -44.55
CA MET A 41 -43.06 -41.71 -43.86
C MET A 41 -43.62 -42.96 -44.58
N ALA A 42 -44.78 -42.87 -45.23
CA ALA A 42 -45.31 -43.95 -46.06
C ALA A 42 -44.48 -44.17 -47.32
N ALA A 43 -43.99 -43.11 -47.96
CA ALA A 43 -43.06 -43.18 -49.09
C ALA A 43 -41.70 -43.76 -48.67
N LEU A 44 -41.16 -43.32 -47.53
CA LEU A 44 -39.98 -43.90 -46.88
C LEU A 44 -40.19 -45.40 -46.62
N ARG A 45 -41.32 -45.83 -46.02
CA ARG A 45 -41.58 -47.25 -45.73
C ARG A 45 -41.70 -48.09 -47.00
N ARG A 46 -42.28 -47.57 -48.08
CA ARG A 46 -42.36 -48.25 -49.39
C ARG A 46 -41.01 -48.31 -50.12
N ARG A 47 -40.10 -47.37 -49.87
CA ARG A 47 -38.76 -47.30 -50.51
C ARG A 47 -37.60 -47.61 -49.56
N ALA A 48 -37.88 -48.14 -48.36
CA ALA A 48 -36.90 -48.35 -47.30
C ALA A 48 -35.71 -49.20 -47.77
N TRP A 49 -35.95 -50.26 -48.54
CA TRP A 49 -34.90 -51.12 -49.12
C TRP A 49 -33.98 -50.38 -50.10
N ILE A 50 -34.47 -49.36 -50.82
CA ILE A 50 -33.66 -48.53 -51.73
C ILE A 50 -32.79 -47.56 -50.93
N LEU A 51 -33.35 -46.96 -49.87
CA LEU A 51 -32.63 -46.05 -48.98
C LEU A 51 -31.57 -46.79 -48.15
N VAL A 52 -31.88 -47.97 -47.61
CA VAL A 52 -30.92 -48.86 -46.97
C VAL A 52 -29.85 -49.30 -47.96
N GLY A 53 -30.22 -49.71 -49.18
CA GLY A 53 -29.26 -50.12 -50.21
C GLY A 53 -28.28 -49.00 -50.60
N THR A 54 -28.78 -47.80 -50.90
CA THR A 54 -27.95 -46.64 -51.24
C THR A 54 -27.08 -46.17 -50.07
N THR A 55 -27.62 -46.18 -48.84
CA THR A 55 -26.86 -45.88 -47.62
C THR A 55 -25.75 -46.90 -47.37
N LEU A 56 -26.02 -48.19 -47.55
CA LEU A 56 -25.07 -49.27 -47.33
C LEU A 56 -23.96 -49.25 -48.40
N ILE A 57 -24.31 -48.95 -49.66
CA ILE A 57 -23.32 -48.68 -50.73
C ILE A 57 -22.46 -47.45 -50.37
N GLY A 58 -23.07 -46.35 -49.89
CA GLY A 58 -22.35 -45.16 -49.46
C GLY A 58 -21.40 -45.43 -48.29
N ALA A 59 -21.84 -46.18 -47.28
CA ALA A 59 -21.03 -46.59 -46.14
C ALA A 59 -19.90 -47.54 -46.54
N ALA A 60 -20.15 -48.48 -47.45
CA ALA A 60 -19.12 -49.37 -48.00
C ALA A 60 -18.07 -48.60 -48.82
N ALA A 61 -18.50 -47.65 -49.66
CA ALA A 61 -17.61 -46.77 -50.40
C ALA A 61 -16.76 -45.88 -49.47
N ALA A 62 -17.38 -45.28 -48.45
CA ALA A 62 -16.68 -44.48 -47.44
C ALA A 62 -15.66 -45.32 -46.64
N GLY A 63 -16.04 -46.54 -46.23
CA GLY A 63 -15.15 -47.48 -45.53
C GLY A 63 -13.96 -47.94 -46.39
N LEU A 64 -14.18 -48.22 -47.68
CA LEU A 64 -13.12 -48.54 -48.63
C LEU A 64 -12.20 -47.33 -48.90
N TYR A 65 -12.77 -46.13 -49.06
CA TYR A 65 -12.01 -44.89 -49.24
C TYR A 65 -11.13 -44.58 -48.02
N ALA A 66 -11.68 -44.69 -46.80
CA ALA A 66 -10.90 -44.54 -45.57
C ALA A 66 -9.79 -45.60 -45.43
N LYS A 67 -10.05 -46.86 -45.82
CA LYS A 67 -9.06 -47.94 -45.78
C LYS A 67 -7.94 -47.78 -46.83
N THR A 68 -8.24 -47.16 -47.97
CA THR A 68 -7.25 -46.92 -49.05
C THR A 68 -6.46 -45.62 -48.87
N HIS A 69 -6.92 -44.71 -48.02
CA HIS A 69 -6.23 -43.46 -47.69
C HIS A 69 -6.04 -43.30 -46.18
N PRO A 70 -5.16 -44.09 -45.55
CA PRO A 70 -4.79 -43.88 -44.16
C PRO A 70 -4.16 -42.49 -43.99
N VAL A 71 -4.72 -41.73 -43.05
CA VAL A 71 -4.16 -40.46 -42.58
C VAL A 71 -3.58 -40.72 -41.20
N TYR A 72 -2.30 -40.43 -41.02
CA TYR A 72 -1.59 -40.67 -39.76
C TYR A 72 -1.62 -39.43 -38.89
N ARG A 73 -1.73 -39.64 -37.58
CA ARG A 73 -1.73 -38.60 -36.56
C ARG A 73 -0.81 -38.97 -35.41
N SER A 74 -0.12 -37.97 -34.88
CA SER A 74 0.55 -38.03 -33.58
C SER A 74 0.47 -36.68 -32.89
N ALA A 75 0.83 -36.62 -31.62
CA ALA A 75 0.88 -35.40 -30.82
C ALA A 75 1.99 -35.49 -29.76
N PHE A 76 2.56 -34.33 -29.40
CA PHE A 76 3.37 -34.16 -28.19
C PHE A 76 2.65 -33.25 -27.19
N GLN A 77 3.06 -33.30 -25.93
CA GLN A 77 2.57 -32.42 -24.87
C GLN A 77 3.72 -31.63 -24.27
N MET A 78 3.52 -30.33 -24.11
CA MET A 78 4.51 -29.40 -23.56
C MET A 78 3.89 -28.59 -22.40
N LEU A 79 4.64 -28.46 -21.31
CA LEU A 79 4.32 -27.58 -20.19
C LEU A 79 4.70 -26.16 -20.57
N ILE A 80 3.77 -25.22 -20.43
CA ILE A 80 4.03 -23.78 -20.51
C ILE A 80 4.18 -23.26 -19.09
N LYS A 81 5.32 -22.66 -18.71
CA LYS A 81 5.35 -21.89 -17.46
C LYS A 81 4.59 -20.58 -17.71
N PRO A 82 3.53 -20.24 -16.95
CA PRO A 82 2.90 -18.93 -17.08
C PRO A 82 3.91 -17.83 -16.76
N THR A 83 3.86 -16.72 -17.52
CA THR A 83 4.79 -15.56 -17.47
C THR A 83 4.58 -14.67 -16.23
N THR A 84 4.68 -15.32 -15.07
CA THR A 84 4.38 -14.82 -13.72
C THR A 84 5.23 -13.64 -13.24
N VAL A 85 6.30 -13.30 -13.97
CA VAL A 85 7.28 -12.26 -13.62
C VAL A 85 6.99 -10.92 -14.30
N GLU A 86 6.23 -10.91 -15.39
CA GLU A 86 6.01 -9.74 -16.26
C GLU A 86 4.59 -9.20 -16.24
N THR A 87 3.55 -10.04 -16.21
CA THR A 87 2.18 -9.54 -15.97
C THR A 87 2.12 -8.76 -14.65
N LYS A 88 2.90 -9.19 -13.64
CA LYS A 88 3.04 -8.49 -12.35
C LYS A 88 3.79 -7.16 -12.45
N LEU A 89 4.68 -6.93 -13.43
CA LEU A 89 5.43 -5.67 -13.51
C LEU A 89 4.51 -4.47 -13.73
N VAL A 90 3.53 -4.60 -14.63
CA VAL A 90 2.59 -3.51 -14.93
C VAL A 90 1.62 -3.27 -13.76
N THR A 91 1.28 -4.30 -12.97
CA THR A 91 0.34 -4.18 -11.84
C THR A 91 0.99 -3.88 -10.48
N SER A 92 2.29 -4.13 -10.31
CA SER A 92 2.96 -4.02 -8.99
C SER A 92 3.96 -2.87 -8.87
N LEU A 93 4.22 -2.10 -9.93
CA LEU A 93 4.82 -0.77 -9.75
C LEU A 93 3.73 0.19 -9.23
N PRO A 94 3.96 0.93 -8.14
CA PRO A 94 3.03 1.98 -7.74
C PRO A 94 2.95 3.05 -8.83
N GLN A 95 1.73 3.49 -9.17
CA GLN A 95 1.48 4.52 -10.20
C GLN A 95 1.93 5.94 -9.79
N SER A 96 2.90 6.08 -8.89
CA SER A 96 3.37 7.35 -8.34
C SER A 96 4.29 8.15 -9.30
N LEU A 97 4.49 7.68 -10.53
CA LEU A 97 5.18 8.40 -11.60
C LEU A 97 4.21 9.00 -12.65
N ASP A 98 3.01 8.45 -12.80
CA ASP A 98 2.00 8.95 -13.75
C ASP A 98 0.60 9.00 -13.10
N GLY A 99 0.08 10.21 -12.93
CA GLY A 99 -1.26 10.42 -12.42
C GLY A 99 -2.32 9.97 -13.42
N ASN A 100 -3.30 9.19 -12.94
CA ASN A 100 -4.51 8.74 -13.64
C ASN A 100 -4.32 7.65 -14.73
N LYS A 101 -4.44 6.38 -14.31
CA LYS A 101 -5.33 5.39 -14.96
C LYS A 101 -5.62 4.20 -14.04
N GLY A 102 -6.83 4.16 -13.48
CA GLY A 102 -7.33 2.95 -12.80
C GLY A 102 -7.58 1.83 -13.82
N GLY A 103 -7.15 0.61 -13.51
CA GLY A 103 -7.17 -0.51 -14.45
C GLY A 103 -6.79 -1.85 -13.81
N GLY A 104 -7.35 -2.16 -12.65
CA GLY A 104 -7.13 -3.42 -11.94
C GLY A 104 -7.86 -4.60 -12.60
N GLU A 105 -7.47 -4.97 -13.81
CA GLU A 105 -8.09 -6.07 -14.55
C GLU A 105 -7.54 -7.43 -14.07
N SER A 106 -8.35 -8.13 -13.27
CA SER A 106 -8.06 -9.47 -12.76
C SER A 106 -7.88 -10.46 -13.92
N THR A 107 -6.63 -10.78 -14.24
CA THR A 107 -6.30 -11.71 -15.33
C THR A 107 -6.94 -13.07 -15.08
N THR A 108 -7.85 -13.48 -15.96
CA THR A 108 -8.54 -14.76 -15.90
C THR A 108 -7.56 -15.93 -15.92
N LYS A 109 -7.81 -16.95 -15.08
CA LYS A 109 -7.07 -18.22 -15.13
C LYS A 109 -7.42 -18.98 -16.41
N GLY A 110 -6.64 -18.76 -17.47
CA GLY A 110 -6.76 -19.48 -18.73
C GLY A 110 -5.62 -19.13 -19.68
N LEU A 111 -5.25 -20.09 -20.53
CA LEU A 111 -4.39 -19.82 -21.68
C LEU A 111 -5.30 -19.30 -22.80
N ASP A 112 -5.40 -17.98 -22.94
CA ASP A 112 -6.28 -17.36 -23.94
C ASP A 112 -5.94 -17.85 -25.35
N ASP A 113 -6.97 -18.20 -26.13
CA ASP A 113 -6.83 -18.72 -27.49
C ASP A 113 -6.05 -17.76 -28.42
N THR A 114 -6.16 -16.46 -28.15
CA THR A 114 -5.39 -15.38 -28.80
C THR A 114 -3.90 -15.43 -28.47
N LYS A 115 -3.52 -15.76 -27.21
CA LYS A 115 -2.11 -15.93 -26.80
C LYS A 115 -1.54 -17.20 -27.41
N LEU A 116 -2.31 -18.29 -27.44
CA LEU A 116 -1.91 -19.56 -28.06
C LEU A 116 -1.59 -19.43 -29.56
N LYS A 117 -2.41 -18.65 -30.29
CA LYS A 117 -2.15 -18.31 -31.70
C LYS A 117 -0.87 -17.48 -31.91
N LEU A 118 -0.42 -16.75 -30.89
CA LEU A 118 0.83 -15.98 -30.94
C LEU A 118 2.07 -16.89 -30.81
N LEU A 119 1.99 -17.93 -29.98
CA LEU A 119 3.09 -18.89 -29.73
C LEU A 119 3.52 -19.66 -30.99
N PHE A 120 2.58 -19.91 -31.91
CA PHE A 120 2.82 -20.59 -33.18
C PHE A 120 2.66 -19.64 -34.37
N THR A 121 3.12 -18.39 -34.20
CA THR A 121 3.35 -17.48 -35.33
C THR A 121 4.45 -18.00 -36.24
N GLU A 122 4.47 -17.52 -37.48
CA GLU A 122 5.43 -17.93 -38.51
C GLU A 122 6.88 -17.88 -38.00
N LYS A 123 7.28 -16.76 -37.39
CA LYS A 123 8.61 -16.52 -36.78
C LYS A 123 9.02 -17.62 -35.78
N ALA A 124 8.08 -18.15 -35.00
CA ALA A 124 8.33 -19.20 -34.01
C ALA A 124 8.46 -20.60 -34.64
N MET A 125 7.86 -20.83 -35.82
CA MET A 125 7.97 -22.08 -36.56
C MET A 125 9.10 -22.12 -37.60
N GLN A 126 9.65 -20.97 -38.05
CA GLN A 126 10.74 -20.95 -39.04
C GLN A 126 11.93 -21.89 -38.70
N PRO A 127 12.46 -21.95 -37.45
CA PRO A 127 13.56 -22.87 -37.12
C PRO A 127 13.22 -24.37 -37.28
N ALA A 128 11.92 -24.73 -37.26
CA ALA A 128 11.46 -26.08 -37.57
C ALA A 128 11.30 -26.28 -39.08
N VAL A 129 10.74 -25.29 -39.80
CA VAL A 129 10.59 -25.31 -41.26
C VAL A 129 11.96 -25.44 -41.94
N ASP A 130 12.95 -24.66 -41.52
CA ASP A 130 14.33 -24.74 -42.06
C ASP A 130 14.95 -26.13 -41.88
N LYS A 131 14.85 -26.71 -40.67
CA LYS A 131 15.31 -28.09 -40.39
C LYS A 131 14.60 -29.11 -41.30
N LEU A 132 13.28 -28.97 -41.49
CA LEU A 132 12.48 -29.92 -42.26
C LEU A 132 12.67 -29.81 -43.78
N ARG A 133 12.91 -28.60 -44.30
CA ARG A 133 13.07 -28.34 -45.76
C ARG A 133 14.25 -29.11 -46.37
N VAL A 134 15.26 -29.47 -45.56
CA VAL A 134 16.39 -30.32 -45.95
C VAL A 134 15.94 -31.75 -46.30
N LYS A 135 14.94 -32.29 -45.60
CA LYS A 135 14.40 -33.65 -45.81
C LYS A 135 13.17 -33.67 -46.71
N TYR A 136 12.40 -32.57 -46.72
CA TYR A 136 11.16 -32.41 -47.46
C TYR A 136 11.19 -31.13 -48.31
N PRO A 137 11.91 -31.12 -49.46
CA PRO A 137 11.96 -29.98 -50.36
C PRO A 137 10.57 -29.66 -50.90
N GLY A 138 10.10 -28.42 -50.71
CA GLY A 138 8.74 -27.99 -51.03
C GLY A 138 7.74 -28.04 -49.85
N LEU A 139 8.19 -28.36 -48.63
CA LEU A 139 7.40 -28.19 -47.41
C LEU A 139 7.32 -26.70 -47.01
N GLU A 140 6.20 -26.08 -47.35
CA GLU A 140 5.91 -24.67 -47.02
C GLU A 140 5.16 -24.51 -45.69
N TYR A 141 5.28 -23.33 -45.06
CA TYR A 141 4.61 -22.99 -43.80
C TYR A 141 3.10 -23.29 -43.82
N TRP A 142 2.42 -22.98 -44.93
CA TRP A 142 0.98 -23.24 -45.08
C TRP A 142 0.62 -24.73 -45.06
N GLN A 143 1.52 -25.61 -45.51
CA GLN A 143 1.30 -27.06 -45.48
C GLN A 143 1.39 -27.57 -44.04
N LEU A 144 2.38 -27.05 -43.30
CA LEU A 144 2.54 -27.32 -41.87
C LEU A 144 1.29 -26.89 -41.10
N HIS A 145 0.86 -25.64 -41.27
CA HIS A 145 -0.33 -25.08 -40.62
C HIS A 145 -1.63 -25.82 -40.95
N LYS A 146 -1.79 -26.40 -42.15
CA LYS A 146 -2.99 -27.18 -42.49
C LYS A 146 -3.05 -28.56 -41.82
N GLY A 147 -1.91 -29.16 -41.49
CA GLY A 147 -1.84 -30.44 -40.76
C GLY A 147 -1.75 -30.31 -39.24
N LEU A 148 -1.46 -29.10 -38.74
CA LEU A 148 -1.19 -28.79 -37.34
C LEU A 148 -2.48 -28.42 -36.57
N GLU A 149 -2.65 -29.02 -35.40
CA GLU A 149 -3.77 -28.75 -34.49
C GLU A 149 -3.21 -28.53 -33.08
N ILE A 150 -3.47 -27.35 -32.52
CA ILE A 150 -2.97 -26.90 -31.23
C ILE A 150 -4.15 -26.75 -30.29
N LYS A 151 -4.13 -27.42 -29.12
CA LYS A 151 -5.21 -27.35 -28.12
C LYS A 151 -4.65 -27.25 -26.70
N PRO A 152 -5.12 -26.30 -25.86
CA PRO A 152 -4.82 -26.32 -24.43
C PRO A 152 -5.56 -27.49 -23.78
N VAL A 153 -4.93 -28.16 -22.82
CA VAL A 153 -5.57 -29.20 -22.00
C VAL A 153 -6.31 -28.51 -20.84
N PRO A 154 -7.66 -28.61 -20.74
CA PRO A 154 -8.44 -27.83 -19.79
C PRO A 154 -7.96 -27.97 -18.34
N ASN A 155 -7.99 -26.85 -17.60
CA ASN A 155 -7.54 -26.75 -16.21
C ASN A 155 -6.05 -27.09 -15.96
N THR A 156 -5.20 -27.07 -17.00
CA THR A 156 -3.75 -27.29 -16.87
C THR A 156 -2.95 -26.28 -17.70
N ASP A 157 -1.67 -26.12 -17.36
CA ASP A 157 -0.71 -25.33 -18.17
C ASP A 157 -0.08 -26.16 -19.32
N ILE A 158 -0.76 -27.23 -19.77
CA ILE A 158 -0.27 -28.16 -20.80
C ILE A 158 -0.89 -27.82 -22.16
N LEU A 159 -0.03 -27.68 -23.18
CA LEU A 159 -0.44 -27.56 -24.56
C LEU A 159 -0.23 -28.89 -25.30
N ALA A 160 -1.27 -29.41 -25.93
CA ALA A 160 -1.19 -30.53 -26.85
C ALA A 160 -1.00 -30.01 -28.29
N VAL A 161 0.06 -30.45 -28.93
CA VAL A 161 0.41 -30.09 -30.32
C VAL A 161 0.36 -31.36 -31.16
N ALA A 162 -0.66 -31.47 -32.00
CA ALA A 162 -0.92 -32.61 -32.87
C ALA A 162 -0.65 -32.27 -34.33
N PHE A 163 -0.15 -33.24 -35.10
CA PHE A 163 0.07 -33.07 -36.54
C PHE A 163 -0.43 -34.29 -37.31
N THR A 164 -0.93 -34.05 -38.52
CA THR A 164 -1.73 -34.98 -39.31
C THR A 164 -1.32 -34.94 -40.79
N ASP A 165 -0.86 -36.05 -41.35
CA ASP A 165 -0.39 -36.16 -42.76
C ASP A 165 -0.59 -37.61 -43.30
N LYS A 166 -0.31 -37.85 -44.58
CA LYS A 166 -0.37 -39.18 -45.23
C LYS A 166 0.91 -40.00 -45.01
N ASP A 167 2.07 -39.36 -44.81
CA ASP A 167 3.33 -40.06 -44.49
C ASP A 167 3.57 -40.12 -42.97
N PRO A 168 3.63 -41.31 -42.35
CA PRO A 168 3.90 -41.43 -40.92
C PRO A 168 5.32 -40.96 -40.54
N GLN A 169 6.33 -41.08 -41.42
CA GLN A 169 7.67 -40.58 -41.10
C GLN A 169 7.66 -39.05 -41.05
N LYS A 170 7.05 -38.40 -42.05
CA LYS A 170 6.82 -36.95 -42.04
C LYS A 170 6.07 -36.49 -40.79
N VAL A 171 5.04 -37.21 -40.34
CA VAL A 171 4.33 -36.86 -39.08
C VAL A 171 5.29 -36.85 -37.88
N LYS A 172 6.14 -37.87 -37.76
CA LYS A 172 7.13 -37.98 -36.69
C LYS A 172 8.20 -36.88 -36.76
N ASP A 173 8.78 -36.67 -37.96
CA ASP A 173 9.82 -35.67 -38.18
C ASP A 173 9.31 -34.25 -37.91
N VAL A 174 8.10 -33.92 -38.40
CA VAL A 174 7.47 -32.60 -38.20
C VAL A 174 7.28 -32.29 -36.73
N LEU A 175 6.75 -33.23 -35.94
CA LEU A 175 6.52 -33.01 -34.51
C LEU A 175 7.83 -32.89 -33.72
N LEU A 176 8.86 -33.67 -34.07
CA LEU A 176 10.18 -33.56 -33.45
C LEU A 176 10.84 -32.20 -33.77
N ALA A 177 10.83 -31.79 -35.04
CA ALA A 177 11.42 -30.53 -35.48
C ALA A 177 10.66 -29.31 -34.94
N LEU A 178 9.32 -29.36 -34.84
CA LEU A 178 8.51 -28.33 -34.18
C LEU A 178 8.85 -28.22 -32.69
N GLY A 179 8.98 -29.34 -31.99
CA GLY A 179 9.42 -29.37 -30.60
C GLY A 179 10.78 -28.73 -30.41
N GLU A 180 11.81 -29.18 -31.13
CA GLU A 180 13.14 -28.58 -31.01
C GLU A 180 13.20 -27.12 -31.46
N GLY A 181 12.58 -26.78 -32.59
CA GLY A 181 12.61 -25.43 -33.16
C GLY A 181 11.97 -24.41 -32.22
N TYR A 182 10.83 -24.75 -31.62
CA TYR A 182 10.19 -23.91 -30.61
C TYR A 182 10.95 -23.93 -29.26
N ARG A 183 11.69 -25.02 -28.96
CA ARG A 183 12.84 -25.12 -28.05
C ARG A 183 13.73 -23.88 -28.15
N ASP A 184 14.40 -23.83 -29.28
CA ASP A 184 15.54 -22.96 -29.50
C ASP A 184 15.07 -21.51 -29.74
N TYR A 185 13.90 -21.33 -30.38
CA TYR A 185 13.19 -20.05 -30.48
C TYR A 185 12.85 -19.47 -29.10
N SER A 186 12.11 -20.20 -28.26
CA SER A 186 11.59 -19.65 -26.99
C SER A 186 12.70 -19.28 -26.00
N LEU A 187 13.81 -20.02 -26.02
CA LEU A 187 15.00 -19.70 -25.22
C LEU A 187 15.71 -18.45 -25.74
N ALA A 188 15.75 -18.22 -27.06
CA ALA A 188 16.29 -17.01 -27.66
C ALA A 188 15.41 -15.78 -27.39
N ASP A 189 14.08 -15.92 -27.53
CA ASP A 189 13.09 -14.88 -27.21
C ASP A 189 13.19 -14.50 -25.72
N ARG A 190 13.15 -15.49 -24.80
CA ARG A 190 13.29 -15.27 -23.35
C ARG A 190 14.60 -14.56 -22.99
N ARG A 191 15.73 -14.97 -23.59
CA ARG A 191 17.03 -14.28 -23.38
C ARG A 191 16.98 -12.83 -23.88
N SER A 192 16.28 -12.56 -24.98
CA SER A 192 16.07 -11.21 -25.51
C SER A 192 15.20 -10.36 -24.58
N GLU A 193 14.05 -10.88 -24.13
CA GLU A 193 13.17 -10.22 -23.15
C GLU A 193 13.93 -9.81 -21.89
N VAL A 194 14.64 -10.76 -21.27
CA VAL A 194 15.38 -10.53 -20.03
C VAL A 194 16.52 -9.52 -20.25
N GLN A 195 17.24 -9.59 -21.37
CA GLN A 195 18.27 -8.58 -21.70
C GLN A 195 17.68 -7.19 -21.93
N GLN A 196 16.50 -7.08 -22.55
CA GLN A 196 15.81 -5.80 -22.74
C GLN A 196 15.33 -5.24 -21.39
N GLY A 197 14.77 -6.08 -20.52
CA GLY A 197 14.36 -5.70 -19.16
C GLY A 197 15.54 -5.24 -18.29
N VAL A 198 16.68 -5.92 -18.36
CA VAL A 198 17.92 -5.47 -17.68
C VAL A 198 18.38 -4.13 -18.24
N LYS A 199 18.46 -3.95 -19.56
CA LYS A 199 18.84 -2.67 -20.19
C LYS A 199 17.92 -1.51 -19.81
N PHE A 200 16.61 -1.76 -19.71
CA PHE A 200 15.64 -0.77 -19.26
C PHE A 200 15.90 -0.34 -17.81
N ILE A 201 16.06 -1.30 -16.88
CA ILE A 201 16.36 -0.98 -15.48
C ILE A 201 17.72 -0.28 -15.34
N ASP A 202 18.75 -0.76 -16.03
CA ASP A 202 20.11 -0.19 -16.01
C ASP A 202 20.14 1.26 -16.54
N ALA A 203 19.23 1.62 -17.46
CA ALA A 203 19.05 3.00 -17.93
C ALA A 203 18.26 3.90 -16.96
N GLN A 204 17.41 3.34 -16.10
CA GLN A 204 16.58 4.07 -15.13
C GLN A 204 17.28 4.28 -13.76
N LEU A 205 18.15 3.36 -13.36
CA LEU A 205 18.87 3.44 -12.08
C LEU A 205 19.67 4.74 -11.88
N PRO A 206 20.37 5.32 -12.88
CA PRO A 206 21.09 6.59 -12.71
C PRO A 206 20.18 7.76 -12.30
N GLU A 207 18.96 7.83 -12.84
CA GLU A 207 17.99 8.87 -12.48
C GLU A 207 17.45 8.67 -11.06
N LEU A 208 17.13 7.42 -10.70
CA LEU A 208 16.70 7.07 -9.33
C LEU A 208 17.78 7.38 -8.29
N HIS A 209 19.05 7.07 -8.58
CA HIS A 209 20.18 7.45 -7.74
C HIS A 209 20.33 8.97 -7.64
N ALA A 210 20.30 9.70 -8.77
CA ALA A 210 20.40 11.16 -8.78
C ALA A 210 19.28 11.81 -7.95
N LYS A 211 18.05 11.31 -8.05
CA LYS A 211 16.89 11.78 -7.28
C LYS A 211 17.05 11.54 -5.78
N VAL A 212 17.53 10.36 -5.37
CA VAL A 212 17.85 10.07 -3.96
C VAL A 212 18.94 11.01 -3.45
N SER A 213 20.05 11.18 -4.18
CA SER A 213 21.14 12.10 -3.79
C SER A 213 20.70 13.57 -3.75
N GLN A 214 19.85 14.01 -4.68
CA GLN A 214 19.26 15.35 -4.66
C GLN A 214 18.42 15.58 -3.38
N LEU A 215 17.63 14.58 -2.98
CA LEU A 215 16.78 14.65 -1.78
C LEU A 215 17.60 14.56 -0.48
N GLN A 216 18.66 13.77 -0.46
CA GLN A 216 19.65 13.76 0.64
C GLN A 216 20.34 15.12 0.78
N ASN A 217 20.80 15.71 -0.33
CA ASN A 217 21.42 17.04 -0.34
C ASN A 217 20.42 18.13 0.07
N ARG A 218 19.16 18.05 -0.37
CA ARG A 218 18.06 18.96 0.04
C ARG A 218 17.80 18.86 1.55
N MET A 219 17.75 17.65 2.10
CA MET A 219 17.61 17.41 3.55
C MET A 219 18.80 17.96 4.34
N GLN A 220 20.04 17.71 3.87
CA GLN A 220 21.24 18.22 4.51
C GLN A 220 21.29 19.75 4.50
N ALA A 221 21.07 20.38 3.36
CA ALA A 221 21.02 21.83 3.23
C ALA A 221 19.92 22.44 4.12
N PHE A 222 18.75 21.80 4.20
CA PHE A 222 17.66 22.25 5.06
C PHE A 222 18.02 22.20 6.55
N ARG A 223 18.65 21.12 7.03
CA ARG A 223 19.18 21.01 8.40
C ARG A 223 20.26 22.05 8.70
N GLN A 224 21.19 22.27 7.76
CA GLN A 224 22.26 23.26 7.89
C GLN A 224 21.72 24.70 7.94
N GLN A 225 20.79 25.05 7.05
CA GLN A 225 20.20 26.39 6.97
C GLN A 225 19.35 26.75 8.20
N ASN A 226 18.63 25.77 8.76
CA ASN A 226 17.73 25.97 9.89
C ASN A 226 18.33 25.57 11.26
N GLN A 227 19.58 25.11 11.29
CA GLN A 227 20.37 24.81 12.50
C GLN A 227 19.72 23.81 13.47
N PHE A 228 19.08 22.75 12.95
CA PHE A 228 18.54 21.65 13.77
C PHE A 228 18.92 20.28 13.20
N PHE A 229 18.91 19.26 14.08
CA PHE A 229 19.06 17.85 13.69
C PHE A 229 17.72 17.17 13.40
N ASP A 230 16.71 17.48 14.21
CA ASP A 230 15.34 17.00 14.13
C ASP A 230 14.37 18.10 14.61
N PRO A 231 13.32 18.47 13.83
CA PRO A 231 12.33 19.43 14.27
C PRO A 231 11.42 18.93 15.40
N GLU A 232 11.18 17.62 15.53
CA GLU A 232 10.19 17.09 16.49
C GLU A 232 10.69 17.21 17.94
N SER A 233 11.95 16.82 18.18
CA SER A 233 12.66 17.06 19.44
C SER A 233 12.71 18.54 19.81
N GLN A 234 13.01 19.42 18.85
CA GLN A 234 13.03 20.87 19.09
C GLN A 234 11.62 21.46 19.32
N SER A 235 10.59 20.87 18.72
CA SER A 235 9.18 21.25 18.94
C SER A 235 8.76 20.94 20.37
N LYS A 236 9.20 19.78 20.89
CA LYS A 236 8.94 19.37 22.27
C LYS A 236 9.62 20.30 23.27
N GLU A 237 10.92 20.59 23.09
CA GLU A 237 11.67 21.48 23.99
C GLU A 237 11.01 22.88 24.07
N ILE A 238 10.63 23.45 22.93
CA ILE A 238 9.95 24.76 22.89
C ILE A 238 8.53 24.68 23.49
N GLY A 239 7.82 23.55 23.32
CA GLY A 239 6.54 23.30 23.99
C GLY A 239 6.66 23.26 25.52
N ASP A 240 7.68 22.57 26.04
CA ASP A 240 7.96 22.50 27.48
C ASP A 240 8.37 23.87 28.05
N GLN A 241 9.13 24.67 27.29
CA GLN A 241 9.45 26.06 27.63
C GLN A 241 8.18 26.95 27.66
N VAL A 242 7.33 26.89 26.63
CA VAL A 242 6.06 27.64 26.58
C VAL A 242 5.15 27.26 27.75
N SER A 243 4.99 25.97 28.05
CA SER A 243 4.23 25.51 29.20
C SER A 243 4.78 26.07 30.52
N THR A 244 6.11 26.10 30.66
CA THR A 244 6.79 26.66 31.84
C THR A 244 6.58 28.16 31.97
N PHE A 245 6.72 28.94 30.89
CA PHE A 245 6.50 30.39 30.92
C PHE A 245 5.03 30.76 31.17
N ARG A 246 4.06 30.03 30.59
CA ARG A 246 2.63 30.25 30.85
C ARG A 246 2.25 29.95 32.28
N LYS A 247 2.83 28.92 32.89
CA LYS A 247 2.68 28.69 34.33
C LYS A 247 3.26 29.85 35.15
N GLN A 248 4.48 30.29 34.87
CA GLN A 248 5.09 31.43 35.57
C GLN A 248 4.28 32.73 35.40
N LEU A 249 3.67 32.93 34.24
CA LEU A 249 2.79 34.07 33.96
C LEU A 249 1.53 34.01 34.82
N LEU A 250 0.84 32.86 34.86
CA LEU A 250 -0.35 32.64 35.70
C LEU A 250 -0.03 32.78 37.20
N ASP A 251 1.05 32.14 37.67
CA ASP A 251 1.53 32.24 39.05
C ASP A 251 1.84 33.71 39.42
N ASN A 252 2.40 34.49 38.50
CA ASN A 252 2.71 35.92 38.70
C ASN A 252 1.45 36.81 38.64
N GLN A 253 0.44 36.47 37.82
CA GLN A 253 -0.84 37.17 37.76
C GLN A 253 -1.62 37.02 39.07
N VAL A 254 -1.69 35.81 39.62
CA VAL A 254 -2.31 35.56 40.94
C VAL A 254 -1.64 36.39 42.05
N LEU A 255 -0.29 36.46 42.05
CA LEU A 255 0.45 37.31 42.99
C LEU A 255 0.20 38.81 42.76
N LEU A 256 0.05 39.24 41.51
CA LEU A 256 -0.23 40.63 41.14
C LEU A 256 -1.63 41.07 41.61
N ASP A 257 -2.64 40.23 41.40
CA ASP A 257 -4.01 40.52 41.81
C ASP A 257 -4.14 40.55 43.34
N GLN A 258 -3.44 39.66 44.05
CA GLN A 258 -3.31 39.72 45.51
C GLN A 258 -2.64 41.02 45.99
N ALA A 259 -1.54 41.43 45.34
CA ALA A 259 -0.85 42.68 45.68
C ALA A 259 -1.72 43.92 45.40
N LYS A 260 -2.49 43.92 44.30
CA LYS A 260 -3.44 44.98 43.95
C LYS A 260 -4.63 45.05 44.91
N ALA A 261 -5.20 43.91 45.31
CA ALA A 261 -6.27 43.87 46.31
C ALA A 261 -5.80 44.45 47.65
N ARG A 262 -4.61 44.04 48.13
CA ARG A 262 -4.00 44.58 49.35
C ARG A 262 -3.71 46.09 49.25
N TYR A 263 -3.17 46.54 48.12
CA TYR A 263 -2.91 47.97 47.90
C TYR A 263 -4.23 48.78 47.89
N GLY A 264 -5.28 48.25 47.27
CA GLY A 264 -6.62 48.85 47.29
C GLY A 264 -7.21 48.95 48.69
N GLU A 265 -7.05 47.92 49.53
CA GLU A 265 -7.47 47.97 50.94
C GLU A 265 -6.72 49.05 51.72
N LEU A 266 -5.40 49.13 51.54
CA LEU A 266 -4.56 50.18 52.14
C LEU A 266 -4.93 51.58 51.61
N GLN A 267 -5.32 51.73 50.34
CA GLN A 267 -5.73 53.01 49.76
C GLN A 267 -7.13 53.44 50.20
N ALA A 268 -8.03 52.50 50.49
CA ALA A 268 -9.36 52.77 51.02
C ALA A 268 -9.36 53.17 52.50
N GLN A 269 -8.30 52.83 53.24
CA GLN A 269 -8.14 53.16 54.66
C GLN A 269 -7.56 54.58 54.81
N ASN A 270 -8.37 55.53 55.27
CA ASN A 270 -7.90 56.88 55.57
C ASN A 270 -7.02 56.86 56.83
N PHE A 271 -5.70 57.00 56.66
CA PHE A 271 -4.72 57.01 57.74
C PHE A 271 -4.71 58.28 58.61
N SER A 272 -5.60 59.25 58.34
CA SER A 272 -5.71 60.49 59.14
C SER A 272 -6.31 60.23 60.53
N GLY A 273 -5.54 60.49 61.58
CA GLY A 273 -5.98 60.28 62.97
C GLY A 273 -5.87 58.82 63.43
N LEU A 274 -4.84 58.11 62.97
CA LEU A 274 -4.48 56.80 63.52
C LEU A 274 -4.17 56.90 65.03
N GLY A 275 -4.51 55.85 65.78
CA GLY A 275 -4.40 55.83 67.24
C GLY A 275 -5.62 56.39 67.98
N GLU A 276 -6.54 57.10 67.34
CA GLU A 276 -7.83 57.53 67.95
C GLU A 276 -8.84 56.36 68.03
N GLY A 277 -8.43 55.20 68.51
CA GLY A 277 -9.21 53.94 68.46
C GLY A 277 -9.41 53.36 67.05
N LYS A 278 -9.14 54.14 65.98
CA LYS A 278 -9.15 53.69 64.59
C LYS A 278 -8.00 52.71 64.33
N THR A 279 -8.32 51.53 63.81
CA THR A 279 -7.33 50.51 63.42
C THR A 279 -7.49 50.14 61.94
N ALA A 280 -6.35 49.90 61.28
CA ALA A 280 -6.24 49.59 59.86
C ALA A 280 -5.86 48.11 59.68
N LEU A 281 -6.80 47.28 59.23
CA LEU A 281 -6.66 45.82 59.27
C LEU A 281 -5.43 45.34 58.47
N ALA A 282 -5.23 45.87 57.25
CA ALA A 282 -4.07 45.61 56.40
C ALA A 282 -2.71 46.09 56.95
N LEU A 283 -2.68 47.03 57.90
CA LEU A 283 -1.45 47.45 58.57
C LEU A 283 -1.05 46.52 59.72
N THR A 284 -2.01 45.76 60.28
CA THR A 284 -1.78 44.82 61.39
C THR A 284 -0.78 43.71 61.05
N GLU A 285 -0.47 43.48 59.78
CA GLU A 285 0.60 42.56 59.36
C GLU A 285 2.03 43.08 59.66
N SER A 286 2.25 44.40 59.82
CA SER A 286 3.58 44.91 60.18
C SER A 286 3.83 44.73 61.69
N PRO A 287 4.86 43.97 62.11
CA PRO A 287 5.21 43.84 63.53
C PRO A 287 5.68 45.16 64.17
N ARG A 288 6.06 46.16 63.35
CA ARG A 288 6.40 47.50 63.80
C ARG A 288 5.14 48.34 64.04
N TYR A 289 4.14 48.24 63.16
CA TYR A 289 2.83 48.85 63.38
C TYR A 289 2.14 48.29 64.63
N GLN A 290 2.16 46.96 64.81
CA GLN A 290 1.63 46.29 66.01
C GLN A 290 2.25 46.87 67.31
N LYS A 291 3.58 46.99 67.38
CA LYS A 291 4.29 47.52 68.56
C LYS A 291 4.00 48.99 68.84
N LEU A 292 3.85 49.82 67.80
CA LEU A 292 3.50 51.23 67.96
C LEU A 292 2.05 51.39 68.45
N LEU A 293 1.13 50.54 67.97
CA LEU A 293 -0.26 50.49 68.44
C LEU A 293 -0.35 49.97 69.89
N GLU A 294 0.44 48.95 70.26
CA GLU A 294 0.56 48.46 71.63
C GLU A 294 1.08 49.54 72.60
N GLN A 295 2.07 50.33 72.19
CA GLN A 295 2.56 51.48 72.95
C GLN A 295 1.50 52.57 73.11
N ILE A 296 0.73 52.90 72.07
CA ILE A 296 -0.38 53.86 72.16
C ILE A 296 -1.47 53.35 73.10
N ASN A 297 -1.87 52.07 73.00
CA ASN A 297 -2.85 51.47 73.90
C ASN A 297 -2.39 51.48 75.37
N LEU A 298 -1.10 51.24 75.63
CA LEU A 298 -0.53 51.33 76.98
C LEU A 298 -0.61 52.76 77.54
N ILE A 299 -0.22 53.76 76.73
CA ILE A 299 -0.32 55.17 77.11
C ILE A 299 -1.79 55.55 77.34
N ASP A 300 -2.71 55.20 76.43
CA ASP A 300 -4.13 55.54 76.53
C ASP A 300 -4.80 54.91 77.76
N ASN A 301 -4.40 53.70 78.15
CA ASN A 301 -4.84 53.08 79.42
C ASN A 301 -4.35 53.86 80.65
N GLN A 302 -3.08 54.26 80.69
CA GLN A 302 -2.54 55.10 81.78
C GLN A 302 -3.20 56.48 81.81
N LEU A 303 -3.50 57.05 80.64
CA LEU A 303 -4.14 58.35 80.49
C LEU A 303 -5.60 58.30 80.98
N ALA A 304 -6.31 57.19 80.73
CA ALA A 304 -7.64 56.93 81.29
C ALA A 304 -7.62 56.75 82.82
N GLU A 305 -6.66 55.99 83.37
CA GLU A 305 -6.47 55.84 84.82
C GLU A 305 -6.24 57.21 85.49
N LYS A 306 -5.32 58.02 84.96
CA LYS A 306 -4.98 59.34 85.50
C LYS A 306 -6.11 60.36 85.36
N ARG A 307 -6.86 60.34 84.25
CA ARG A 307 -8.06 61.18 84.07
C ARG A 307 -9.23 60.83 85.01
N SER A 308 -9.25 59.65 85.63
CA SER A 308 -10.21 59.32 86.69
C SER A 308 -9.95 60.03 88.02
N ILE A 309 -8.80 60.70 88.16
CA ILE A 309 -8.33 61.32 89.42
C ILE A 309 -7.97 62.80 89.20
N TYR A 310 -7.41 63.14 88.03
CA TYR A 310 -6.87 64.45 87.72
C TYR A 310 -7.57 65.10 86.51
N GLN A 311 -7.67 66.44 86.55
CA GLN A 311 -8.08 67.24 85.39
C GLN A 311 -6.96 67.27 84.33
N ASP A 312 -7.31 67.57 83.07
CA ASP A 312 -6.38 67.60 81.93
C ASP A 312 -5.19 68.55 82.11
N ASP A 313 -5.33 69.58 82.95
CA ASP A 313 -4.27 70.54 83.27
C ASP A 313 -3.12 69.94 84.11
N HIS A 314 -3.30 68.74 84.69
CA HIS A 314 -2.34 68.14 85.61
C HIS A 314 -1.09 67.63 84.89
N GLU A 315 0.08 67.80 85.51
CA GLU A 315 1.39 67.50 84.91
C GLU A 315 1.52 66.05 84.44
N GLU A 316 1.01 65.09 85.22
CA GLU A 316 1.01 63.67 84.85
C GLU A 316 0.16 63.38 83.59
N VAL A 317 -0.93 64.11 83.38
CA VAL A 317 -1.79 63.95 82.19
C VAL A 317 -1.11 64.57 80.97
N LYS A 318 -0.54 65.77 81.13
CA LYS A 318 0.25 66.44 80.08
C LYS A 318 1.40 65.57 79.59
N ILE A 319 2.19 64.98 80.49
CA ILE A 319 3.30 64.08 80.14
C ILE A 319 2.83 62.90 79.28
N LEU A 320 1.69 62.29 79.60
CA LEU A 320 1.13 61.16 78.82
C LEU A 320 0.59 61.62 77.46
N VAL A 321 -0.08 62.77 77.38
CA VAL A 321 -0.50 63.38 76.10
C VAL A 321 0.72 63.67 75.21
N ASP A 322 1.79 64.21 75.79
CA ASP A 322 3.05 64.52 75.11
C ASP A 322 3.78 63.27 74.62
N GLN A 323 3.72 62.16 75.38
CA GLN A 323 4.25 60.86 74.95
C GLN A 323 3.45 60.30 73.78
N ARG A 324 2.11 60.34 73.87
CA ARG A 324 1.20 59.92 72.80
C ARG A 324 1.45 60.68 71.50
N ALA A 325 1.58 62.00 71.59
CA ALA A 325 1.87 62.90 70.47
C ALA A 325 3.22 62.61 69.78
N LYS A 326 4.17 61.97 70.47
CA LYS A 326 5.46 61.55 69.91
C LYS A 326 5.38 60.18 69.20
N VAL A 327 4.41 59.32 69.55
CA VAL A 327 4.24 57.98 68.95
C VAL A 327 3.32 57.99 67.72
N VAL A 328 2.25 58.80 67.72
CA VAL A 328 1.31 58.93 66.57
C VAL A 328 2.02 59.19 65.23
N PRO A 329 2.93 60.18 65.07
CA PRO A 329 3.61 60.41 63.78
C PRO A 329 4.55 59.26 63.37
N LEU A 330 5.01 58.43 64.32
CA LEU A 330 5.78 57.22 64.01
C LEU A 330 4.88 56.10 63.47
N LEU A 331 3.64 56.01 63.95
CA LEU A 331 2.60 55.11 63.45
C LEU A 331 2.17 55.51 62.02
N GLU A 332 1.94 56.80 61.78
CA GLU A 332 1.64 57.34 60.45
C GLU A 332 2.82 57.16 59.48
N ALA A 333 4.06 57.35 59.92
CA ALA A 333 5.24 57.08 59.11
C ALA A 333 5.39 55.59 58.74
N GLU A 334 5.05 54.66 59.65
CA GLU A 334 5.03 53.23 59.35
C GLU A 334 3.88 52.84 58.40
N ALA A 335 2.69 53.46 58.53
CA ALA A 335 1.58 53.29 57.60
C ALA A 335 1.97 53.68 56.17
N ASN A 336 2.54 54.87 56.00
CA ASN A 336 3.06 55.36 54.72
C ASN A 336 4.17 54.45 54.16
N ARG A 337 5.06 53.91 55.02
CA ARG A 337 6.11 52.96 54.62
C ARG A 337 5.52 51.65 54.07
N VAL A 338 4.52 51.08 54.75
CA VAL A 338 3.84 49.84 54.31
C VAL A 338 3.06 50.07 53.01
N GLN A 339 2.43 51.24 52.84
CA GLN A 339 1.75 51.59 51.59
C GLN A 339 2.74 51.73 50.42
N GLY A 340 3.90 52.38 50.64
CA GLY A 340 4.97 52.48 49.64
C GLY A 340 5.58 51.12 49.26
N GLU A 341 5.73 50.22 50.23
CA GLU A 341 6.15 48.82 50.00
C GLU A 341 5.15 48.06 49.12
N ALA A 342 3.84 48.23 49.37
CA ALA A 342 2.78 47.65 48.55
C ALA A 342 2.78 48.21 47.10
N VAL A 343 2.98 49.53 46.91
CA VAL A 343 3.11 50.14 45.58
C VAL A 343 4.31 49.58 44.82
N SER A 344 5.47 49.46 45.47
CA SER A 344 6.65 48.83 44.85
C SER A 344 6.34 47.39 44.45
N LYS A 345 5.71 46.62 45.35
CA LYS A 345 5.38 45.21 45.11
C LYS A 345 4.45 45.00 43.91
N VAL A 346 3.44 45.86 43.74
CA VAL A 346 2.58 45.86 42.54
C VAL A 346 3.42 46.15 41.30
N ARG A 347 4.21 47.23 41.30
CA ARG A 347 5.05 47.65 40.17
C ARG A 347 6.05 46.57 39.73
N ASP A 348 6.69 45.89 40.69
CA ASP A 348 7.64 44.80 40.42
C ASP A 348 6.95 43.61 39.76
N LEU A 349 5.74 43.27 40.21
CA LEU A 349 4.93 42.18 39.65
C LEU A 349 4.35 42.53 38.28
N GLU A 350 4.00 43.80 38.01
CA GLU A 350 3.61 44.28 36.67
C GLU A 350 4.77 44.25 35.68
N ALA A 351 5.95 44.73 36.07
CA ALA A 351 7.15 44.68 35.25
C ALA A 351 7.54 43.22 34.92
N ARG A 352 7.41 42.32 35.90
CA ARG A 352 7.61 40.87 35.69
C ARG A 352 6.54 40.25 34.79
N ASN A 353 5.27 40.65 34.92
CA ASN A 353 4.18 40.19 34.05
C ASN A 353 4.44 40.58 32.58
N ALA A 354 4.82 41.84 32.32
CA ALA A 354 5.19 42.31 30.99
C ALA A 354 6.39 41.55 30.40
N SER A 355 7.44 41.30 31.20
CA SER A 355 8.61 40.52 30.76
C SER A 355 8.28 39.05 30.47
N LEU A 356 7.34 38.44 31.21
CA LEU A 356 6.87 37.08 30.96
C LEU A 356 5.99 37.00 29.71
N GLN A 357 5.08 37.96 29.51
CA GLN A 357 4.25 38.05 28.30
C GLN A 357 5.10 38.17 27.03
N GLN A 358 6.08 39.09 27.02
CA GLN A 358 7.00 39.27 25.90
C GLN A 358 7.75 37.97 25.53
N LYS A 359 8.03 37.10 26.51
CA LYS A 359 8.67 35.80 26.28
C LYS A 359 7.70 34.76 25.72
N ASP A 360 6.45 34.70 26.19
CA ASP A 360 5.44 33.82 25.60
C ASP A 360 5.08 34.22 24.16
N ASP A 361 5.02 35.53 23.87
CA ASP A 361 4.79 36.04 22.53
C ASP A 361 5.95 35.66 21.58
N ALA A 362 7.20 35.88 22.02
CA ALA A 362 8.39 35.53 21.25
C ALA A 362 8.51 34.01 21.00
N LEU A 363 8.24 33.19 22.02
CA LEU A 363 8.19 31.73 21.87
C LEU A 363 7.03 31.29 20.97
N SER A 364 5.85 31.90 21.09
CA SER A 364 4.69 31.63 20.22
C SER A 364 4.99 31.91 18.74
N VAL A 365 5.76 32.97 18.44
CA VAL A 365 6.27 33.24 17.08
C VAL A 365 7.27 32.17 16.65
N ARG A 366 8.21 31.77 17.52
CA ARG A 366 9.18 30.71 17.23
C ARG A 366 8.50 29.37 16.92
N THR A 367 7.49 28.98 17.70
CA THR A 367 6.68 27.76 17.48
C THR A 367 5.95 27.76 16.15
N ARG A 368 5.42 28.92 15.70
CA ARG A 368 4.77 29.04 14.38
C ARG A 368 5.76 28.82 13.23
N ASN A 369 6.96 29.39 13.31
CA ASN A 369 8.01 29.19 12.31
C ASN A 369 8.48 27.72 12.30
N LEU A 370 8.75 27.15 13.48
CA LEU A 370 9.12 25.75 13.63
C LEU A 370 8.07 24.80 13.05
N SER A 371 6.79 25.11 13.23
CA SER A 371 5.67 24.36 12.64
C SER A 371 5.55 24.50 11.11
N GLN A 372 6.29 25.41 10.46
CA GLN A 372 6.46 25.44 9.00
C GLN A 372 7.69 24.62 8.61
N GLN A 373 8.82 24.80 9.32
CA GLN A 373 10.05 24.06 9.11
C GLN A 373 9.85 22.54 9.27
N ALA A 374 9.13 22.10 10.30
CA ALA A 374 8.81 20.70 10.57
C ALA A 374 7.99 20.03 9.45
N ARG A 375 7.04 20.76 8.83
CA ARG A 375 6.28 20.24 7.68
C ARG A 375 7.18 20.05 6.45
N GLN A 376 7.98 21.06 6.11
CA GLN A 376 8.93 20.98 5.00
C GLN A 376 9.97 19.86 5.20
N TYR A 377 10.45 19.67 6.44
CA TYR A 377 11.31 18.55 6.80
C TYR A 377 10.64 17.20 6.55
N THR A 378 9.42 17.00 7.06
CA THR A 378 8.66 15.75 6.90
C THR A 378 8.32 15.48 5.44
N ASP A 379 8.05 16.52 4.63
CA ASP A 379 7.86 16.39 3.19
C ASP A 379 9.13 15.91 2.48
N ILE A 380 10.30 16.50 2.76
CA ILE A 380 11.58 16.05 2.19
C ILE A 380 11.92 14.62 2.66
N GLN A 381 11.65 14.28 3.92
CA GLN A 381 11.85 12.93 4.45
C GLN A 381 10.95 11.90 3.75
N ARG A 382 9.68 12.25 3.50
CA ARG A 382 8.72 11.42 2.77
C ARG A 382 9.10 11.25 1.30
N GLU A 383 9.48 12.33 0.61
CA GLU A 383 10.02 12.27 -0.75
C GLU A 383 11.25 11.35 -0.82
N LEU A 384 12.19 11.49 0.12
CA LEU A 384 13.41 10.68 0.19
C LEU A 384 13.11 9.20 0.46
N GLN A 385 12.17 8.90 1.37
CA GLN A 385 11.75 7.53 1.65
C GLN A 385 11.14 6.86 0.40
N ILE A 386 10.25 7.56 -0.31
CA ILE A 386 9.63 7.04 -1.54
C ILE A 386 10.69 6.84 -2.64
N ALA A 387 11.61 7.79 -2.83
CA ALA A 387 12.68 7.66 -3.81
C ALA A 387 13.64 6.50 -3.50
N THR A 388 13.96 6.29 -2.22
CA THR A 388 14.82 5.19 -1.76
C THR A 388 14.13 3.83 -1.92
N GLU A 389 12.84 3.74 -1.60
CA GLU A 389 12.06 2.51 -1.77
C GLU A 389 11.91 2.14 -3.26
N ASN A 390 11.58 3.10 -4.13
CA ASN A 390 11.53 2.88 -5.57
C ASN A 390 12.89 2.41 -6.12
N LEU A 391 14.00 3.00 -5.67
CA LEU A 391 15.36 2.56 -6.03
C LEU A 391 15.63 1.11 -5.58
N ASN A 392 15.28 0.76 -4.35
CA ASN A 392 15.43 -0.60 -3.82
C ASN A 392 14.62 -1.63 -4.63
N GLN A 393 13.39 -1.29 -5.03
CA GLN A 393 12.54 -2.17 -5.86
C GLN A 393 13.15 -2.40 -7.25
N PHE A 394 13.70 -1.36 -7.88
CA PHE A 394 14.40 -1.48 -9.17
C PHE A 394 15.67 -2.33 -9.04
N LEU A 395 16.48 -2.14 -7.98
CA LEU A 395 17.67 -2.97 -7.71
C LEU A 395 17.32 -4.45 -7.45
N ALA A 396 16.28 -4.72 -6.67
CA ALA A 396 15.79 -6.08 -6.42
C ALA A 396 15.31 -6.76 -7.72
N LYS A 397 14.59 -6.02 -8.59
CA LYS A 397 14.17 -6.53 -9.90
C LYS A 397 15.37 -6.73 -10.86
N GLN A 398 16.36 -5.83 -10.84
CA GLN A 398 17.60 -5.99 -11.60
C GLN A 398 18.33 -7.29 -11.22
N SER A 399 18.48 -7.55 -9.92
CA SER A 399 19.06 -8.80 -9.40
C SER A 399 18.25 -10.02 -9.86
N THR A 400 16.93 -9.96 -9.76
CA THR A 400 16.03 -11.04 -10.22
C THR A 400 16.21 -11.36 -11.70
N LEU A 401 16.27 -10.34 -12.58
CA LEU A 401 16.48 -10.55 -14.02
C LEU A 401 17.90 -11.03 -14.35
N LYS A 402 18.93 -10.58 -13.61
CA LYS A 402 20.31 -11.07 -13.76
C LYS A 402 20.43 -12.55 -13.36
N ILE A 403 19.65 -13.01 -12.38
CA ILE A 403 19.55 -14.43 -12.02
C ILE A 403 18.82 -15.23 -13.12
N ASP A 404 17.69 -14.75 -13.64
CA ASP A 404 16.94 -15.39 -14.75
C ASP A 404 17.82 -15.55 -16.00
N ALA A 405 18.56 -14.50 -16.37
CA ALA A 405 19.54 -14.52 -17.46
C ALA A 405 20.67 -15.56 -17.27
N GLY A 406 21.07 -15.81 -16.02
CA GLY A 406 22.06 -16.81 -15.67
C GLY A 406 21.54 -18.25 -15.68
N GLN A 407 20.26 -18.47 -15.35
CA GLN A 407 19.66 -19.81 -15.31
C GLN A 407 19.41 -20.40 -16.71
N GLN A 408 19.11 -19.56 -17.71
CA GLN A 408 18.89 -19.96 -19.11
C GLN A 408 17.90 -21.13 -19.30
N LEU A 409 16.95 -21.28 -18.38
CA LEU A 409 15.92 -22.31 -18.48
C LEU A 409 14.96 -21.96 -19.63
N PRO A 410 14.62 -22.91 -20.53
CA PRO A 410 13.56 -22.67 -21.49
C PRO A 410 12.24 -22.43 -20.74
N PRO A 411 11.38 -21.51 -21.20
CA PRO A 411 10.10 -21.20 -20.54
C PRO A 411 9.09 -22.35 -20.64
N TRP A 412 9.38 -23.37 -21.47
CA TRP A 412 8.56 -24.54 -21.65
C TRP A 412 9.38 -25.84 -21.65
N GLN A 413 8.73 -26.97 -21.36
CA GLN A 413 9.36 -28.30 -21.34
C GLN A 413 8.47 -29.36 -22.03
N VAL A 414 9.03 -30.23 -22.88
CA VAL A 414 8.29 -31.42 -23.37
C VAL A 414 8.02 -32.33 -22.17
N ILE A 415 6.75 -32.63 -21.89
CA ILE A 415 6.36 -33.61 -20.87
C ILE A 415 6.25 -35.00 -21.52
N SER A 416 5.55 -35.05 -22.66
CA SER A 416 5.26 -36.29 -23.39
C SER A 416 5.77 -36.12 -24.83
N PRO A 417 6.84 -36.82 -25.25
CA PRO A 417 7.34 -36.75 -26.62
C PRO A 417 6.32 -37.33 -27.62
N ALA A 418 6.47 -36.99 -28.89
CA ALA A 418 5.55 -37.45 -29.93
C ALA A 418 5.49 -38.99 -30.00
N ALA A 419 4.29 -39.55 -29.81
CA ALA A 419 4.05 -40.98 -29.91
C ALA A 419 4.25 -41.51 -31.33
N ALA A 420 4.37 -42.83 -31.50
CA ALA A 420 4.38 -43.45 -32.82
C ALA A 420 3.10 -43.06 -33.61
N PRO A 421 3.20 -42.62 -34.88
CA PRO A 421 2.04 -42.19 -35.66
C PRO A 421 1.00 -43.30 -35.79
N GLN A 422 -0.22 -43.02 -35.33
CA GLN A 422 -1.34 -43.95 -35.43
C GLN A 422 -2.21 -43.59 -36.65
N PRO A 423 -2.81 -44.57 -37.35
CA PRO A 423 -3.83 -44.27 -38.33
C PRO A 423 -5.02 -43.61 -37.62
N GLY A 424 -5.48 -42.47 -38.13
CA GLY A 424 -6.55 -41.70 -37.53
C GLY A 424 -7.84 -42.52 -37.40
N SER A 425 -8.41 -42.55 -36.20
CA SER A 425 -9.73 -43.12 -35.98
C SER A 425 -10.79 -42.33 -36.76
N LEU A 426 -11.75 -43.04 -37.36
CA LEU A 426 -12.86 -42.41 -38.06
C LEU A 426 -13.68 -41.55 -37.08
N PRO A 427 -14.04 -40.31 -37.44
CA PRO A 427 -15.07 -39.59 -36.71
C PRO A 427 -16.39 -40.36 -36.86
N MET A 428 -16.95 -40.84 -35.74
CA MET A 428 -18.09 -41.76 -35.70
C MET A 428 -19.32 -41.27 -36.51
N ASN A 429 -19.43 -39.95 -36.67
CA ASN A 429 -20.49 -39.26 -37.42
C ASN A 429 -20.59 -39.70 -38.90
N LEU A 430 -19.53 -40.23 -39.51
CA LEU A 430 -19.58 -40.80 -40.87
C LEU A 430 -20.22 -42.20 -40.92
N ILE A 431 -20.32 -42.90 -39.79
CA ILE A 431 -20.97 -44.22 -39.68
C ILE A 431 -22.43 -44.04 -39.23
N LEU A 432 -22.73 -43.04 -38.40
CA LEU A 432 -24.07 -42.76 -37.89
C LEU A 432 -25.02 -42.03 -38.87
N GLY A 433 -24.56 -41.66 -40.07
CA GLY A 433 -25.41 -41.02 -41.09
C GLY A 433 -26.49 -41.92 -41.70
N GLY A 434 -26.55 -43.21 -41.34
CA GLY A 434 -27.40 -44.20 -41.99
C GLY A 434 -28.61 -44.73 -41.20
N LEU A 435 -28.89 -44.17 -40.00
CA LEU A 435 -29.92 -44.71 -39.08
C LEU A 435 -30.78 -43.61 -38.43
N GLY A 436 -31.32 -42.70 -39.25
CA GLY A 436 -32.33 -41.72 -38.84
C GLY A 436 -33.68 -42.00 -39.51
N GLY A 437 -34.70 -42.41 -38.74
CA GLY A 437 -36.02 -42.72 -39.32
C GLY A 437 -37.01 -43.50 -38.45
N ALA A 438 -36.90 -43.45 -37.11
CA ALA A 438 -37.85 -44.10 -36.20
C ALA A 438 -37.85 -43.47 -34.79
N ASP A 439 -38.47 -42.30 -34.64
CA ASP A 439 -38.91 -41.80 -33.32
C ASP A 439 -40.23 -42.49 -32.92
N PRO A 440 -40.28 -43.08 -31.72
CA PRO A 440 -41.42 -42.93 -30.82
C PRO A 440 -40.94 -42.20 -29.55
N GLY A 441 -41.51 -41.02 -29.28
CA GLY A 441 -40.98 -40.10 -28.29
C GLY A 441 -40.95 -40.65 -26.85
N GLY A 442 -39.88 -40.35 -26.12
CA GLY A 442 -39.70 -40.65 -24.70
C GLY A 442 -38.86 -39.58 -24.00
N LEU A 443 -39.31 -39.15 -22.81
CA LEU A 443 -38.64 -38.10 -22.04
C LEU A 443 -37.32 -38.61 -21.43
N ALA A 444 -36.20 -37.94 -21.71
CA ALA A 444 -34.93 -38.14 -21.03
C ALA A 444 -34.15 -36.83 -20.90
N GLY A 445 -33.64 -36.54 -19.69
CA GLY A 445 -32.74 -35.42 -19.43
C GLY A 445 -31.27 -35.76 -19.72
N PRO A 446 -30.35 -34.78 -19.63
CA PRO A 446 -28.93 -35.00 -19.91
C PRO A 446 -28.27 -35.88 -18.83
N ALA A 447 -28.07 -37.15 -19.16
CA ALA A 447 -27.29 -38.08 -18.35
C ALA A 447 -25.81 -38.04 -18.76
N ASP A 448 -25.04 -37.15 -18.15
CA ASP A 448 -23.58 -37.24 -18.21
C ASP A 448 -23.12 -38.52 -17.49
N ARG A 449 -22.27 -39.32 -18.16
CA ARG A 449 -21.57 -40.46 -17.57
C ARG A 449 -20.32 -40.80 -18.37
N SER A 450 -19.24 -40.14 -18.01
CA SER A 450 -17.87 -40.61 -18.24
C SER A 450 -17.72 -42.09 -17.82
N HIS A 451 -17.35 -42.95 -18.77
CA HIS A 451 -17.01 -44.34 -18.48
C HIS A 451 -15.50 -44.46 -18.21
N GLU A 452 -15.08 -44.10 -16.99
CA GLU A 452 -13.83 -44.62 -16.47
C GLU A 452 -13.99 -46.12 -16.19
N GLN A 453 -13.03 -46.94 -16.61
CA GLN A 453 -12.82 -48.25 -16.01
C GLN A 453 -11.35 -48.65 -16.04
N CYS A 454 -10.82 -48.88 -14.85
CA CYS A 454 -9.41 -49.14 -14.61
C CYS A 454 -8.94 -50.47 -15.18
N LEU A 455 -7.72 -50.48 -15.72
CA LEU A 455 -6.82 -51.63 -15.60
C LEU A 455 -5.47 -51.16 -15.07
N LEU A 456 -5.33 -51.15 -13.75
CA LEU A 456 -4.05 -51.16 -13.05
C LEU A 456 -4.06 -52.32 -12.06
N GLN A 457 -3.12 -53.25 -12.24
CA GLN A 457 -2.85 -54.29 -11.26
C GLN A 457 -1.37 -54.65 -11.30
N HIS A 458 -0.62 -54.23 -10.27
CA HIS A 458 0.34 -55.10 -9.59
C HIS A 458 0.62 -54.55 -8.18
N ARG A 459 0.99 -55.44 -7.25
CA ARG A 459 1.23 -55.15 -5.82
C ARG A 459 2.60 -54.51 -5.60
N GLY A 460 2.72 -53.66 -4.58
CA GLY A 460 3.98 -53.13 -4.05
C GLY A 460 3.83 -52.55 -2.64
N THR A 461 4.02 -53.40 -1.64
CA THR A 461 4.28 -53.16 -0.19
C THR A 461 4.17 -51.75 0.42
N GLN A 462 3.55 -51.69 1.60
CA GLN A 462 3.63 -50.55 2.53
C GLN A 462 5.05 -50.40 3.11
N GLU A 463 5.47 -49.16 3.36
CA GLU A 463 6.30 -48.80 4.50
C GLU A 463 5.81 -47.45 5.07
N SER A 464 6.13 -47.13 6.32
CA SER A 464 5.38 -46.14 7.11
C SER A 464 6.27 -45.19 7.91
N LEU A 465 5.73 -43.99 8.19
CA LEU A 465 5.89 -43.11 9.38
C LEU A 465 5.80 -41.60 8.99
N PRO A 466 5.50 -40.68 9.94
CA PRO A 466 4.63 -39.53 9.63
C PRO A 466 5.29 -38.15 9.59
N SER A 467 4.63 -37.21 8.92
CA SER A 467 4.86 -35.76 9.05
C SER A 467 3.90 -35.14 10.08
N ALA A 468 4.44 -34.49 11.12
CA ALA A 468 3.66 -33.88 12.18
C ALA A 468 2.92 -32.60 11.74
N HIS A 469 1.79 -32.29 12.39
CA HIS A 469 1.12 -30.99 12.29
C HIS A 469 1.72 -29.99 13.29
N ALA A 470 1.95 -28.76 12.84
CA ALA A 470 2.16 -27.59 13.71
C ALA A 470 1.35 -26.43 13.12
N GLY A 471 0.30 -25.99 13.83
CA GLY A 471 -0.53 -24.87 13.42
C GLY A 471 0.01 -23.53 13.89
N GLN A 472 -0.31 -22.46 13.15
CA GLN A 472 -0.12 -21.09 13.61
C GLN A 472 -1.42 -20.30 13.37
N HIS A 473 -1.93 -19.65 14.42
CA HIS A 473 -3.08 -18.75 14.35
C HIS A 473 -2.63 -17.30 14.51
N SER A 474 -3.14 -16.42 13.66
CA SER A 474 -3.03 -14.97 13.80
C SER A 474 -4.09 -14.42 14.77
N PRO A 475 -3.85 -13.24 15.37
CA PRO A 475 -4.92 -12.36 15.82
C PRO A 475 -4.95 -11.03 15.03
N GLN A 476 -6.16 -10.51 14.78
CA GLN A 476 -6.40 -9.11 14.39
C GLN A 476 -7.17 -8.37 15.50
N GLN A 477 -7.36 -7.07 15.31
CA GLN A 477 -7.87 -6.11 16.30
C GLN A 477 -9.41 -6.13 16.43
N GLY A 478 -9.92 -5.70 17.58
CA GLY A 478 -11.34 -5.44 17.88
C GLY A 478 -11.46 -4.60 19.17
N ASN A 479 -12.50 -3.76 19.33
CA ASN A 479 -12.42 -2.61 20.25
C ASN A 479 -13.77 -2.23 20.93
N TRP A 480 -13.70 -1.68 22.16
CA TRP A 480 -14.76 -1.05 23.02
C TRP A 480 -16.09 -1.81 23.25
N HIS A 481 -16.59 -2.04 24.48
CA HIS A 481 -17.12 -1.05 25.45
C HIS A 481 -17.27 -1.68 26.87
N GLY A 482 -17.51 -0.86 27.93
CA GLY A 482 -17.82 -1.31 29.32
C GLY A 482 -19.30 -1.08 29.71
N PRO A 483 -19.69 -0.83 31.00
CA PRO A 483 -18.87 -0.72 32.23
C PRO A 483 -19.50 -1.35 33.52
N ALA A 484 -18.93 -1.05 34.70
CA ALA A 484 -19.52 -1.18 36.07
C ALA A 484 -19.68 -2.61 36.65
N ARG A 485 -19.76 -2.88 37.98
CA ARG A 485 -19.56 -2.10 39.23
C ARG A 485 -19.24 -3.06 40.42
N GLU A 486 -19.05 -2.53 41.63
CA GLU A 486 -19.03 -3.25 42.94
C GLU A 486 -17.84 -4.22 43.19
N SER A 487 -17.40 -4.53 44.43
CA SER A 487 -17.56 -3.88 45.76
C SER A 487 -16.38 -4.26 46.70
N CYS A 488 -16.31 -3.68 47.91
CA CYS A 488 -15.28 -3.93 48.97
C CYS A 488 -16.00 -4.15 50.33
N PRO A 489 -15.37 -4.29 51.54
CA PRO A 489 -13.93 -4.32 51.89
C PRO A 489 -13.47 -5.30 53.03
N GLY A 490 -12.14 -5.50 53.17
CA GLY A 490 -11.44 -5.73 54.47
C GLY A 490 -11.39 -7.16 55.04
N ARG A 491 -10.72 -7.44 56.18
CA ARG A 491 -9.72 -6.68 56.99
C ARG A 491 -8.98 -7.64 57.97
N LEU A 492 -7.79 -7.26 58.48
CA LEU A 492 -6.99 -7.89 59.56
C LEU A 492 -6.20 -9.16 59.10
N LEU A 493 -5.08 -9.58 59.71
CA LEU A 493 -4.51 -9.36 61.06
C LEU A 493 -3.01 -8.90 61.09
N ARG A 494 -2.51 -8.69 62.32
CA ARG A 494 -1.13 -8.34 62.73
C ARG A 494 -0.14 -9.52 62.51
N ARG A 495 1.21 -9.45 62.71
CA ARG A 495 1.97 -8.74 63.77
C ARG A 495 3.51 -8.70 63.53
N GLN A 496 4.13 -7.55 63.86
CA GLN A 496 5.53 -7.30 64.36
C GLN A 496 6.71 -8.16 63.80
N SER A 497 7.77 -7.55 63.27
CA SER A 497 8.84 -6.93 64.09
C SER A 497 9.85 -6.07 63.27
N ALA A 498 10.71 -5.31 63.98
CA ALA A 498 11.76 -4.38 63.51
C ALA A 498 12.71 -4.10 64.72
N PRO A 499 13.71 -3.16 64.75
CA PRO A 499 14.12 -2.12 63.76
C PRO A 499 15.67 -1.84 63.67
N LEU A 500 16.06 -0.68 63.08
CA LEU A 500 17.36 0.06 63.19
C LEU A 500 18.58 -0.52 62.42
N TRP A 501 19.55 0.23 61.88
CA TRP A 501 19.78 1.66 61.53
C TRP A 501 20.41 1.70 60.11
N LYS A 502 20.12 2.61 59.16
CA LYS A 502 20.37 4.07 59.01
C LYS A 502 21.84 4.51 58.69
N PRO A 503 22.07 5.59 57.89
CA PRO A 503 23.15 5.61 56.86
C PRO A 503 24.10 6.84 56.85
N ALA A 504 25.09 6.88 55.94
CA ALA A 504 25.93 8.05 55.65
C ALA A 504 26.50 8.11 54.20
N LEU A 505 26.94 9.31 53.78
CA LEU A 505 27.68 9.78 52.58
C LEU A 505 28.66 10.89 53.07
N PRO A 506 29.48 11.63 52.26
CA PRO A 506 30.09 11.44 50.90
C PRO A 506 31.65 11.69 50.90
N GLY A 507 32.36 11.77 49.74
CA GLY A 507 33.61 12.58 49.62
C GLY A 507 34.83 12.14 48.74
N VAL A 508 34.91 12.66 47.51
CA VAL A 508 36.02 13.13 46.60
C VAL A 508 37.43 13.45 47.24
N PRO A 509 38.62 13.49 46.55
CA PRO A 509 39.26 12.73 45.43
C PRO A 509 40.79 12.34 45.61
N ALA A 510 41.41 11.65 44.62
CA ALA A 510 42.86 11.66 44.26
C ALA A 510 43.01 11.17 42.78
N ILE A 511 43.76 11.76 41.83
CA ILE A 511 45.21 12.07 41.64
C ILE A 511 46.06 10.87 41.12
N ALA A 512 46.90 11.13 40.11
CA ALA A 512 47.65 10.19 39.23
C ALA A 512 49.14 10.07 39.67
N PRO A 513 50.15 9.55 38.90
CA PRO A 513 50.21 9.10 37.48
C PRO A 513 50.93 7.74 37.21
N ASP A 514 51.07 7.33 35.93
CA ASP A 514 52.39 7.12 35.29
C ASP A 514 52.33 6.96 33.74
N GLN A 515 53.49 6.97 33.06
CA GLN A 515 53.69 6.60 31.62
C GLN A 515 54.76 5.48 31.48
N PRO A 516 55.01 4.93 30.28
CA PRO A 516 56.03 5.54 29.39
C PRO A 516 55.70 5.49 27.87
N ALA A 517 56.54 6.15 27.07
CA ALA A 517 56.50 6.22 25.60
C ALA A 517 57.16 4.97 24.93
N SER A 518 57.27 4.79 23.59
CA SER A 518 57.85 5.71 22.59
C SER A 518 57.81 5.20 21.13
N ALA A 519 58.06 6.13 20.19
CA ALA A 519 58.43 5.98 18.76
C ALA A 519 57.44 5.27 17.79
N GLU A 520 57.06 5.74 16.59
CA GLU A 520 57.60 6.63 15.53
C GLU A 520 58.16 5.90 14.29
N CYS A 521 57.54 6.14 13.12
CA CYS A 521 58.21 6.32 11.82
C CYS A 521 57.22 6.81 10.74
N ARG A 522 57.59 7.82 9.94
CA ARG A 522 56.80 8.32 8.79
C ARG A 522 57.63 9.22 7.84
N PRO A 523 57.70 8.94 6.52
CA PRO A 523 58.11 9.92 5.48
C PRO A 523 56.90 10.80 5.09
N ALA A 524 57.04 12.13 4.93
CA ALA A 524 57.56 12.83 3.75
C ALA A 524 56.80 12.44 2.46
N ARG A 525 55.82 13.20 1.92
CA ARG A 525 55.62 14.66 1.74
C ARG A 525 56.52 15.27 0.66
N THR A 526 56.01 15.33 -0.56
CA THR A 526 56.43 16.26 -1.61
C THR A 526 55.41 17.39 -1.77
N ILE A 527 55.91 18.58 -2.12
CA ILE A 527 55.13 19.73 -2.57
C ILE A 527 55.77 20.12 -3.89
N ASP A 528 54.95 20.48 -4.89
CA ASP A 528 55.46 21.29 -5.99
C ASP A 528 54.42 22.32 -6.41
N ARG A 529 54.91 23.39 -7.05
CA ARG A 529 54.07 24.49 -7.59
C ARG A 529 54.13 24.46 -9.11
N HIS A 530 52.99 24.69 -9.75
CA HIS A 530 52.93 25.67 -10.83
C HIS A 530 51.53 26.27 -10.98
#